data_AF-X1J3F3-F1
#
_entry.id   AF-X1J3F3-F1
#
_cell.length_a   1.000
_cell.length_b   1.000
_cell.length_c   1.000
_cell.angle_alpha   90.00
_cell.angle_beta   90.00
_cell.angle_gamma   90.00
#
_symmetry.space_group_name_H-M   'P 1'
#
loop_
_entity.id
_entity.type
_entity.pdbx_description
1 polymer ?
#
loop_
_entity_poly.entity_id
_entity_poly.type
_entity_poly.pdbx_seq_one_letter_code
_entity_poly.pdbx_strand_id
1 'polypeptide(L)'
;MAMIANVNIHDIRGAIELGCSTMSNVFNADDQDIPFFGSQVRPEALLSFSSRASESHIPGRHLNALLNAEDAAGIEIDEDAIEKHARAAFFSYSGTVPLPLNRSSINGPLENFVPHNVREGFHALYALARFRASSKACELA
;
A
#
# COMPACT_ATOMS: atom_id res chain seq x y z
N MET A 1 -26.35 1.56 -10.93
CA MET A 1 -25.10 0.80 -10.66
C MET A 1 -25.17 -0.47 -11.47
N ALA A 2 -24.24 -0.70 -12.40
CA ALA A 2 -24.19 -1.96 -13.15
C ALA A 2 -23.58 -3.04 -12.25
N MET A 3 -24.27 -4.17 -12.08
CA MET A 3 -23.76 -5.32 -11.32
C MET A 3 -22.82 -6.13 -12.22
N ILE A 4 -21.69 -6.59 -11.67
CA ILE A 4 -20.79 -7.52 -12.38
C ILE A 4 -21.46 -8.90 -12.40
N ALA A 5 -21.66 -9.47 -13.59
CA ALA A 5 -22.39 -10.74 -13.74
C ALA A 5 -21.56 -11.97 -13.35
N ASN A 6 -20.23 -11.89 -13.48
CA ASN A 6 -19.30 -13.00 -13.24
C ASN A 6 -18.43 -12.68 -12.02
N VAL A 7 -18.98 -12.91 -10.82
CA VAL A 7 -18.26 -12.77 -9.56
C VAL A 7 -17.81 -14.15 -9.10
N ASN A 8 -16.56 -14.27 -8.66
CA ASN A 8 -16.07 -15.48 -8.03
C ASN A 8 -16.79 -15.68 -6.68
N ILE A 9 -17.58 -16.75 -6.58
CA ILE A 9 -18.36 -17.12 -5.38
C ILE A 9 -17.93 -18.47 -4.77
N HIS A 10 -16.89 -19.11 -5.32
CA HIS A 10 -16.52 -20.49 -4.97
C HIS A 10 -15.03 -20.67 -4.65
N ASP A 11 -14.18 -19.73 -5.02
CA ASP A 11 -12.73 -19.83 -4.82
C ASP A 11 -12.19 -18.60 -4.07
N ILE A 12 -12.22 -18.67 -2.73
CA ILE A 12 -11.71 -17.59 -1.87
C ILE A 12 -10.20 -17.42 -2.08
N ARG A 13 -9.45 -18.50 -2.28
CA ARG A 13 -7.99 -18.42 -2.45
C ARG A 13 -7.64 -17.68 -3.74
N GLY A 14 -8.27 -18.03 -4.86
CA GLY A 14 -8.09 -17.32 -6.13
C GLY A 14 -8.54 -15.85 -6.07
N ALA A 15 -9.55 -15.53 -5.25
CA ALA A 15 -9.92 -14.14 -5.02
C ALA A 15 -8.84 -13.36 -4.25
N ILE A 16 -8.19 -13.98 -3.25
CA ILE A 16 -7.07 -13.38 -2.53
C ILE A 16 -5.87 -13.20 -3.47
N GLU A 17 -5.52 -14.22 -4.27
CA GLU A 17 -4.41 -14.16 -5.24
C GLU A 17 -4.60 -13.01 -6.24
N LEU A 18 -5.81 -12.80 -6.76
CA LEU A 18 -6.11 -11.69 -7.66
C LEU A 18 -5.94 -10.32 -6.97
N GLY A 19 -6.36 -10.21 -5.70
CA GLY A 19 -6.15 -9.03 -4.90
C GLY A 19 -4.66 -8.73 -4.68
N CYS A 20 -3.88 -9.76 -4.32
CA CYS A 20 -2.43 -9.67 -4.16
C CYS A 20 -1.75 -9.24 -5.45
N SER A 21 -2.11 -9.85 -6.58
CA SER A 21 -1.59 -9.49 -7.90
C SER A 21 -1.83 -8.01 -8.22
N THR A 22 -3.02 -7.49 -7.89
CA THR A 22 -3.31 -6.05 -8.05
C THR A 22 -2.39 -5.21 -7.17
N MET A 23 -2.34 -5.49 -5.86
CA MET A 23 -1.54 -4.71 -4.89
C MET A 23 -0.03 -4.74 -5.17
N SER A 24 0.48 -5.79 -5.83
CA SER A 24 1.88 -5.91 -6.24
C SER A 24 2.22 -5.17 -7.55
N ASN A 25 1.23 -4.56 -8.23
CA ASN A 25 1.43 -3.91 -9.54
C ASN A 25 0.96 -2.44 -9.58
N VAL A 26 0.71 -1.80 -8.44
CA VAL A 26 0.19 -0.40 -8.37
C VAL A 26 1.27 0.67 -8.31
N PHE A 27 2.51 0.37 -8.68
CA PHE A 27 3.63 1.28 -8.47
C PHE A 27 3.81 2.29 -9.61
N ASN A 28 4.10 3.54 -9.26
CA ASN A 28 4.43 4.58 -10.23
C ASN A 28 5.94 4.61 -10.51
N ALA A 29 6.36 4.00 -11.62
CA ALA A 29 7.77 3.95 -12.02
C ALA A 29 8.40 5.36 -12.22
N ASP A 30 7.58 6.35 -12.59
CA ASP A 30 8.03 7.74 -12.78
C ASP A 30 8.12 8.53 -11.46
N ASP A 31 7.75 7.90 -10.33
CA ASP A 31 7.71 8.50 -9.00
C ASP A 31 8.29 7.55 -7.94
N GLN A 32 9.46 6.98 -8.24
CA GLN A 32 10.25 6.14 -7.31
C GLN A 32 9.48 4.91 -6.77
N ASP A 33 8.56 4.37 -7.58
CA ASP A 33 7.64 3.29 -7.22
C ASP A 33 6.72 3.62 -6.05
N ILE A 34 6.42 4.90 -5.78
CA ILE A 34 5.33 5.25 -4.86
C ILE A 34 4.02 4.72 -5.44
N PRO A 35 3.17 4.03 -4.65
CA PRO A 35 1.97 3.43 -5.19
C PRO A 35 0.92 4.49 -5.56
N PHE A 36 0.25 4.26 -6.68
CA PHE A 36 -0.94 5.00 -7.05
C PHE A 36 -2.04 4.75 -6.01
N PHE A 37 -2.81 5.79 -5.71
CA PHE A 37 -3.97 5.67 -4.83
C PHE A 37 -5.22 5.25 -5.61
N GLY A 38 -5.50 5.96 -6.71
CA GLY A 38 -6.69 5.75 -7.50
C GLY A 38 -6.38 4.89 -8.72
N SER A 39 -7.29 3.94 -9.00
CA SER A 39 -7.32 3.19 -10.25
C SER A 39 -8.73 3.26 -10.83
N GLN A 40 -8.81 3.58 -12.12
CA GLN A 40 -10.04 3.63 -12.90
C GLN A 40 -9.80 2.90 -14.21
N VAL A 41 -10.76 2.05 -14.61
CA VAL A 41 -10.71 1.35 -15.91
C VAL A 41 -11.66 1.99 -16.93
N ARG A 42 -12.79 2.53 -16.46
CA ARG A 42 -13.83 3.13 -17.30
C ARG A 42 -14.38 4.42 -16.67
N PRO A 43 -14.84 5.39 -17.48
CA PRO A 43 -14.86 5.38 -18.94
C PRO A 43 -13.47 5.51 -19.57
N GLU A 44 -12.54 6.13 -18.86
CA GLU A 44 -11.14 6.29 -19.25
C GLU A 44 -10.24 5.59 -18.23
N ALA A 45 -9.21 4.90 -18.72
CA ALA A 45 -8.26 4.21 -17.86
C ALA A 45 -7.29 5.24 -17.24
N LEU A 46 -7.17 5.23 -15.91
CA LEU A 46 -6.34 6.18 -15.18
C LEU A 46 -5.78 5.52 -13.91
N LEU A 47 -4.51 5.78 -13.65
CA LEU A 47 -3.89 5.63 -12.34
C LEU A 47 -3.58 7.04 -11.81
N SER A 48 -3.81 7.28 -10.52
CA SER A 48 -3.70 8.63 -9.96
C SER A 48 -3.03 8.68 -8.59
N PHE A 49 -2.18 9.69 -8.44
CA PHE A 49 -1.62 10.12 -7.17
C PHE A 49 -2.70 10.76 -6.29
N SER A 50 -2.59 10.57 -4.98
CA SER A 50 -3.39 11.28 -3.99
C SER A 50 -2.49 11.95 -2.96
N SER A 51 -2.62 13.26 -2.84
CA SER A 51 -1.94 14.07 -1.82
C SER A 51 -2.35 13.76 -0.39
N ARG A 52 -3.29 12.83 -0.22
CA ARG A 52 -3.83 12.41 1.08
C ARG A 52 -3.58 10.95 1.40
N ALA A 53 -3.02 10.14 0.49
CA ALA A 53 -3.04 8.69 0.67
C ALA A 53 -1.93 7.89 -0.04
N SER A 54 -1.30 8.41 -1.10
CA SER A 54 -0.35 7.60 -1.89
C SER A 54 0.80 7.03 -1.04
N GLU A 55 1.43 7.84 -0.18
CA GLU A 55 2.57 7.39 0.62
C GLU A 55 2.18 6.80 1.97
N SER A 56 1.27 7.45 2.69
CA SER A 56 0.99 7.11 4.09
C SER A 56 -0.16 6.12 4.29
N HIS A 57 -1.00 5.92 3.26
CA HIS A 57 -2.18 5.07 3.37
C HIS A 57 -1.98 3.73 2.66
N ILE A 58 -1.67 3.80 1.35
CA ILE A 58 -1.67 2.62 0.48
C ILE A 58 -0.66 1.56 0.93
N PRO A 59 0.61 1.90 1.24
CA PRO A 59 1.57 0.90 1.71
C PRO A 59 1.10 0.15 2.95
N GLY A 60 0.47 0.86 3.90
CA GLY A 60 -0.07 0.26 5.12
C GLY A 60 -1.10 -0.81 4.87
N ARG A 61 -2.09 -0.52 4.02
CA ARG A 61 -3.11 -1.49 3.64
C ARG A 61 -2.52 -2.67 2.88
N HIS A 62 -1.65 -2.39 1.93
CA HIS A 62 -1.11 -3.41 1.05
C HIS A 62 -0.15 -4.33 1.78
N LEU A 63 0.79 -3.80 2.58
CA LEU A 63 1.68 -4.64 3.40
C LEU A 63 0.90 -5.53 4.36
N ASN A 64 -0.09 -4.97 5.05
CA ASN A 64 -0.89 -5.77 5.96
C ASN A 64 -1.67 -6.86 5.22
N ALA A 65 -2.25 -6.57 4.06
CA ALA A 65 -2.98 -7.57 3.29
C ALA A 65 -2.07 -8.63 2.66
N LEU A 66 -0.99 -8.22 1.98
CA LEU A 66 -0.06 -9.12 1.29
C LEU A 66 0.62 -10.08 2.27
N LEU A 67 1.15 -9.59 3.39
CA LEU A 67 1.86 -10.41 4.36
C LEU A 67 0.94 -11.34 5.15
N ASN A 68 -0.32 -10.95 5.38
CA ASN A 68 -1.32 -11.88 5.91
C ASN A 68 -1.75 -12.91 4.86
N ALA A 69 -1.74 -12.59 3.56
CA ALA A 69 -2.06 -13.56 2.52
C ALA A 69 -0.99 -14.66 2.41
N GLU A 70 0.30 -14.32 2.59
CA GLU A 70 1.38 -15.30 2.75
C GLU A 70 1.10 -16.23 3.93
N ASP A 71 0.92 -15.65 5.13
CA ASP A 71 0.77 -16.38 6.39
C ASP A 71 -0.49 -17.26 6.43
N ALA A 72 -1.63 -16.71 5.99
CA ALA A 72 -2.93 -17.37 6.14
C ALA A 72 -3.31 -18.29 4.96
N ALA A 73 -2.83 -17.99 3.74
CA ALA A 73 -3.24 -18.70 2.53
C ALA A 73 -2.09 -19.34 1.74
N GLY A 74 -0.84 -19.19 2.21
CA GLY A 74 0.34 -19.73 1.54
C GLY A 74 0.53 -19.18 0.13
N ILE A 75 0.12 -17.93 -0.10
CA ILE A 75 0.31 -17.25 -1.39
C ILE A 75 1.71 -16.67 -1.40
N GLU A 76 2.50 -17.00 -2.43
CA GLU A 76 3.81 -16.42 -2.62
C GLU A 76 3.68 -14.99 -3.13
N ILE A 77 4.25 -14.03 -2.40
CA ILE A 77 4.30 -12.63 -2.81
C ILE A 77 5.72 -12.29 -3.23
N ASP A 78 5.84 -11.57 -4.34
CA ASP A 78 7.12 -11.03 -4.79
C ASP A 78 7.67 -10.04 -3.76
N GLU A 79 8.87 -10.33 -3.23
CA GLU A 79 9.51 -9.47 -2.24
C GLU A 79 9.83 -8.08 -2.77
N ASP A 80 10.02 -7.90 -4.08
CA ASP A 80 10.19 -6.56 -4.65
C ASP A 80 8.95 -5.68 -4.41
N ALA A 81 7.75 -6.26 -4.45
CA ALA A 81 6.53 -5.54 -4.12
C ALA A 81 6.46 -5.16 -2.63
N ILE A 82 6.90 -6.06 -1.74
CA ILE A 82 6.97 -5.80 -0.30
C ILE A 82 7.98 -4.67 -0.03
N GLU A 83 9.15 -4.72 -0.66
CA GLU A 83 10.19 -3.70 -0.52
C GLU A 83 9.73 -2.33 -1.01
N LYS A 84 9.05 -2.26 -2.16
CA LYS A 84 8.51 -1.00 -2.70
C LYS A 84 7.48 -0.38 -1.75
N HIS A 85 6.54 -1.18 -1.23
CA HIS A 85 5.60 -0.69 -0.22
C HIS A 85 6.31 -0.28 1.07
N ALA A 86 7.26 -1.06 1.57
CA ALA A 86 8.01 -0.72 2.78
C ALA A 86 8.77 0.61 2.62
N ARG A 87 9.42 0.82 1.46
CA ARG A 87 10.10 2.06 1.13
C ARG A 87 9.15 3.26 1.11
N ALA A 88 7.98 3.11 0.50
CA ALA A 88 6.95 4.16 0.48
C ALA A 88 6.41 4.46 1.90
N ALA A 89 6.17 3.43 2.72
CA ALA A 89 5.76 3.60 4.10
C ALA A 89 6.82 4.35 4.91
N PHE A 90 8.08 3.90 4.88
CA PHE A 90 9.16 4.58 5.60
C PHE A 90 9.42 5.99 5.10
N PHE A 91 9.26 6.24 3.80
CA PHE A 91 9.32 7.58 3.25
C PHE A 91 8.23 8.47 3.87
N SER A 92 7.00 7.99 4.03
CA SER A 92 5.95 8.77 4.70
C SER A 92 6.32 9.20 6.14
N TYR A 93 7.15 8.41 6.85
CA TYR A 93 7.64 8.71 8.19
C TYR A 93 8.96 9.52 8.22
N SER A 94 9.58 9.81 7.07
CA SER A 94 10.83 10.57 7.01
C SER A 94 10.62 12.09 6.98
N GLY A 95 9.42 12.56 7.35
CA GLY A 95 9.06 13.97 7.42
C GLY A 95 9.64 14.69 8.64
N THR A 96 9.22 15.94 8.84
CA THR A 96 9.67 16.79 9.96
C THR A 96 9.06 16.41 11.31
N VAL A 97 8.06 15.53 11.32
CA VAL A 97 7.37 15.02 12.52
C VAL A 97 7.36 13.50 12.50
N PRO A 98 7.31 12.81 13.65
CA PRO A 98 7.28 11.36 13.74
C PRO A 98 5.87 10.79 13.45
N LEU A 99 5.26 11.25 12.36
CA LEU A 99 3.93 10.84 11.90
C LEU A 99 3.95 10.65 10.39
N PRO A 100 3.11 9.77 9.83
CA PRO A 100 3.12 9.52 8.40
C PRO A 100 2.50 10.71 7.65
N LEU A 101 3.25 11.24 6.69
CA LEU A 101 2.89 12.38 5.84
C LEU A 101 2.72 11.95 4.39
N ASN A 102 2.05 12.79 3.60
CA ASN A 102 2.01 12.69 2.14
C ASN A 102 2.61 13.93 1.50
N ARG A 103 2.96 13.82 0.22
CA ARG A 103 3.32 15.00 -0.56
C ARG A 103 2.07 15.74 -1.04
N SER A 104 2.20 17.03 -1.35
CA SER A 104 1.13 17.82 -1.99
C SER A 104 1.05 17.57 -3.50
N SER A 105 2.17 17.20 -4.10
CA SER A 105 2.30 16.86 -5.51
C SER A 105 3.43 15.84 -5.68
N ILE A 106 3.42 15.11 -6.80
CA ILE A 106 4.56 14.28 -7.22
C ILE A 106 5.84 15.12 -7.20
N ASN A 107 6.94 14.53 -6.73
CA ASN A 107 8.25 15.17 -6.51
C ASN A 107 8.26 16.35 -5.51
N GLY A 108 7.16 16.64 -4.83
CA GLY A 108 7.10 17.65 -3.77
C GLY A 108 7.66 17.16 -2.43
N PRO A 109 7.77 18.05 -1.43
CA PRO A 109 8.10 17.67 -0.05
C PRO A 109 6.91 17.00 0.67
N LEU A 110 7.22 16.27 1.76
CA LEU A 110 6.22 15.68 2.67
C LEU A 110 5.66 16.76 3.60
N GLU A 111 4.41 17.14 3.39
CA GLU A 111 3.79 18.27 4.10
C GLU A 111 2.36 17.97 4.57
N ASN A 112 1.69 16.99 3.96
CA ASN A 112 0.28 16.72 4.23
C ASN A 112 0.09 15.64 5.28
N PHE A 113 -0.22 16.07 6.50
CA PHE A 113 -0.70 15.20 7.56
C PHE A 113 -2.21 14.92 7.41
N VAL A 114 -2.59 13.65 7.48
CA VAL A 114 -3.99 13.22 7.50
C VAL A 114 -4.20 12.28 8.69
N PRO A 115 -5.02 12.65 9.70
CA PRO A 115 -5.18 11.85 10.92
C PRO A 115 -5.58 10.39 10.69
N HIS A 116 -6.39 10.12 9.66
CA HIS A 116 -6.78 8.77 9.26
C HIS A 116 -5.57 7.85 9.00
N ASN A 117 -4.50 8.43 8.45
CA ASN A 117 -3.35 7.68 8.00
C ASN A 117 -2.38 7.36 9.11
N VAL A 118 -2.60 7.85 10.34
CA VAL A 118 -1.89 7.33 11.51
C VAL A 118 -2.20 5.84 11.63
N ARG A 119 -3.47 5.44 11.58
CA ARG A 119 -3.87 4.03 11.61
C ARG A 119 -3.26 3.25 10.44
N GLU A 120 -3.34 3.81 9.24
CA GLU A 120 -2.82 3.13 8.04
C GLU A 120 -1.31 2.96 8.08
N GLY A 121 -0.55 3.97 8.54
CA GLY A 121 0.88 3.87 8.77
C GLY A 121 1.23 2.77 9.80
N PHE A 122 0.47 2.66 10.89
CA PHE A 122 0.62 1.56 11.86
C PHE A 122 0.32 0.18 11.26
N HIS A 123 -0.57 0.06 10.26
CA HIS A 123 -0.73 -1.20 9.53
C HIS A 123 0.56 -1.62 8.80
N ALA A 124 1.29 -0.68 8.20
CA ALA A 124 2.60 -0.98 7.58
C ALA A 124 3.61 -1.42 8.63
N LEU A 125 3.80 -0.61 9.69
CA LEU A 125 4.81 -0.88 10.72
C LEU A 125 4.55 -2.22 11.41
N TYR A 126 3.30 -2.49 11.76
CA TYR A 126 2.90 -3.77 12.33
C TYR A 126 3.21 -4.95 11.41
N ALA A 127 2.82 -4.87 10.14
CA ALA A 127 3.01 -5.98 9.21
C ALA A 127 4.51 -6.27 8.98
N LEU A 128 5.32 -5.23 8.81
CA LEU A 128 6.78 -5.36 8.66
C LEU A 128 7.46 -5.89 9.93
N ALA A 129 7.04 -5.43 11.11
CA ALA A 129 7.56 -5.93 12.38
C ALA A 129 7.18 -7.41 12.59
N ARG A 130 5.91 -7.75 12.37
CA ARG A 130 5.38 -9.10 12.62
C ARG A 130 5.92 -10.15 11.64
N PHE A 131 5.87 -9.86 10.34
CA PHE A 131 6.10 -10.87 9.30
C PHE A 131 7.51 -10.80 8.67
N ARG A 132 8.25 -9.72 8.89
CA ARG A 132 9.62 -9.55 8.38
C ARG A 132 10.64 -9.17 9.46
N ALA A 133 10.24 -9.12 10.73
CA ALA A 133 11.11 -8.76 11.86
C ALA A 133 11.86 -7.44 11.66
N SER A 134 11.22 -6.46 11.01
CA SER A 134 11.86 -5.18 10.67
C SER A 134 12.15 -4.35 11.92
N SER A 135 13.43 -4.18 12.26
CA SER A 135 13.86 -3.33 13.39
C SER A 135 13.43 -1.88 13.19
N LYS A 136 13.58 -1.36 11.98
CA LYS A 136 13.16 0.00 11.62
C LYS A 136 11.67 0.21 11.83
N ALA A 137 10.83 -0.80 11.54
CA ALA A 137 9.40 -0.69 11.80
C ALA A 137 9.09 -0.63 13.30
N CYS A 138 9.80 -1.40 14.12
CA CYS A 138 9.69 -1.35 15.58
C CYS A 138 10.16 -0.02 16.18
N GLU A 139 11.21 0.60 15.63
CA GLU A 139 11.73 1.89 16.09
C GLU A 139 10.77 3.07 15.82
N LEU A 140 9.95 2.96 14.76
CA LEU A 140 8.99 3.99 14.36
C LEU A 140 7.61 3.85 15.02
N ALA A 141 7.31 2.71 15.66
CA ALA A 141 6.01 2.37 16.24
C ALA A 141 5.90 2.80 17.71
#